data_AF-A0A0L6WLZ3-F1
#
_entry.id   AF-A0A0L6WLZ3-F1
#
_cell.length_a   1.000
_cell.length_b   1.000
_cell.length_c   1.000
_cell.angle_alpha   90.00
_cell.angle_beta   90.00
_cell.angle_gamma   90.00
#
_symmetry.space_group_name_H-M   'P 1'
#
loop_
_entity.id
_entity.type
_entity.pdbx_description
1 polymer ?
#
loop_
_entity_poly.entity_id
_entity_poly.type
_entity_poly.pdbx_seq_one_letter_code
_entity_poly.pdbx_strand_id
1 'polypeptide(L)' 'MRQRNAKFAKDARAGKKPTHPSRQEQLMKKSPINVYALSLIIFVVCGGVLFELIRIMFL' A
#
# COMPACT_ATOMS: atom_id res chain seq x y z
N MET A 1 6.74 22.84 10.43
CA MET A 1 6.99 21.56 11.15
C MET A 1 6.85 21.70 12.67
N ARG A 2 7.59 22.61 13.33
CA ARG A 2 7.58 22.78 14.81
C ARG A 2 6.19 22.96 15.45
N GLN A 3 5.34 23.80 14.88
CA GLN A 3 3.99 24.06 15.41
C GLN A 3 3.06 22.84 15.32
N ARG A 4 3.15 22.04 14.25
CA ARG A 4 2.34 20.82 14.09
C ARG A 4 2.77 19.73 15.08
N ASN A 5 4.08 19.60 15.33
CA ASN A 5 4.61 18.66 16.32
C ASN A 5 4.24 19.08 17.75
N ALA A 6 4.25 20.39 18.04
CA ALA A 6 3.83 20.90 19.35
C ALA A 6 2.35 20.64 19.63
N LYS A 7 1.47 20.81 18.63
CA LYS A 7 0.04 20.49 18.75
C LYS A 7 -0.20 18.99 18.97
N PHE A 8 0.45 18.12 18.19
CA PHE A 8 0.41 16.68 18.40
C PHE A 8 0.90 16.25 19.78
N ALA A 9 2.01 16.82 20.26
CA ALA A 9 2.55 16.50 21.58
C ALA A 9 1.62 16.97 22.72
N LYS A 10 0.99 18.13 22.58
CA LYS A 10 0.01 18.64 23.55
C LYS A 10 -1.27 17.79 23.56
N ASP A 11 -1.78 17.42 22.40
CA ASP A 11 -2.98 16.58 22.27
C ASP A 11 -2.75 15.14 22.78
N ALA A 12 -1.56 14.57 22.53
CA ALA A 12 -1.16 13.27 23.07
C ALA A 12 -1.02 13.28 24.60
N ARG A 13 -0.43 14.35 25.17
CA ARG A 13 -0.33 14.54 26.64
C ARG A 13 -1.70 14.76 27.30
N ALA A 14 -2.67 15.31 26.57
CA ALA A 14 -4.03 15.54 27.06
C ALA A 14 -4.92 14.28 27.02
N GLY A 15 -4.39 13.11 26.66
CA GLY A 15 -5.12 11.84 26.65
C GLY A 15 -6.17 11.72 25.53
N LYS A 16 -6.21 12.66 24.58
CA LYS A 16 -7.08 12.57 23.41
C LYS A 16 -6.52 11.50 22.47
N LYS A 17 -7.32 10.48 22.14
CA LYS A 17 -6.93 9.49 21.12
C LYS A 17 -6.60 10.24 19.82
N PRO A 18 -5.37 10.13 19.29
CA PRO A 18 -5.01 10.77 18.05
C PRO A 18 -5.92 10.23 16.94
N THR A 19 -6.80 11.07 16.40
CA THR A 19 -7.69 10.69 15.28
C THR A 19 -6.94 10.58 13.96
N HIS A 20 -5.73 11.15 13.90
CA HIS A 20 -4.86 11.09 12.73
C HIS A 20 -3.66 10.17 13.01
N PRO A 21 -3.49 9.09 12.23
CA PRO A 21 -2.34 8.20 12.37
C PRO A 21 -1.05 8.96 12.08
N SER A 22 -0.01 8.66 12.85
CA SER A 22 1.33 9.22 12.63
C SER A 22 1.87 8.82 11.24
N ARG A 23 2.82 9.60 10.71
CA ARG A 23 3.53 9.27 9.45
C ARG A 23 4.14 7.87 9.52
N GLN A 24 4.65 7.47 10.68
CA GLN A 24 5.19 6.13 10.93
C GLN A 24 4.10 5.05 10.83
N GLU A 25 2.96 5.22 11.51
CA GLU A 25 1.83 4.27 11.39
C GLU A 25 1.29 4.17 9.97
N GLN A 26 1.25 5.27 9.22
CA GLN A 26 0.83 5.27 7.82
C GLN A 26 1.78 4.45 6.94
N LEU A 27 3.10 4.59 7.17
CA LEU A 27 4.12 3.82 6.44
C LEU A 27 4.11 2.34 6.83
N MET A 28 3.85 2.01 8.09
CA MET A 28 3.73 0.63 8.55
C MET A 28 2.53 -0.11 7.93
N LYS A 29 1.45 0.62 7.60
CA LYS A 29 0.26 0.05 6.94
C LYS A 29 0.40 -0.03 5.42
N LYS A 30 1.44 0.58 4.84
CA LYS A 30 1.61 0.61 3.39
C LYS A 30 2.23 -0.71 2.92
N SER A 31 1.65 -1.31 1.87
CA SER A 31 2.24 -2.48 1.23
C SER A 31 3.67 -2.17 0.75
N PRO A 32 4.64 -3.07 0.98
CA PRO A 32 6.01 -2.92 0.47
C PRO A 32 6.08 -3.09 -1.06
N ILE A 33 5.06 -3.72 -1.67
CA ILE A 33 4.98 -3.96 -3.10
C ILE A 33 3.98 -2.99 -3.75
N ASN A 34 4.42 -2.36 -4.84
CA ASN A 34 3.57 -1.55 -5.70
C ASN A 34 2.63 -2.45 -6.52
N VAL A 35 1.43 -1.94 -6.83
CA VAL A 35 0.40 -2.62 -7.62
C VAL A 35 0.95 -3.10 -8.96
N TYR A 36 1.74 -2.28 -9.67
CA TYR A 36 2.36 -2.67 -10.94
C TYR A 36 3.28 -3.90 -10.83
N ALA A 37 4.06 -3.99 -9.74
CA ALA A 37 4.94 -5.12 -9.51
C ALA A 37 4.12 -6.40 -9.22
N LEU A 38 3.04 -6.27 -8.43
CA LEU A 38 2.11 -7.37 -8.20
C LEU A 38 1.45 -7.83 -9.51
N SER A 39 0.98 -6.90 -10.36
CA SER A 39 0.38 -7.21 -11.65
C SER A 39 1.33 -7.94 -12.59
N LEU A 40 2.61 -7.55 -12.65
CA LEU A 40 3.62 -8.24 -13.44
C LEU A 40 3.85 -9.67 -12.94
N ILE A 41 3.94 -9.88 -11.62
CA ILE A 41 4.11 -11.22 -11.05
C ILE A 41 2.92 -12.11 -11.39
N ILE A 42 1.70 -11.61 -11.20
CA ILE A 42 0.46 -12.33 -11.54
C ILE A 42 0.45 -12.65 -13.04
N PHE A 43 0.82 -11.70 -13.89
CA PHE A 43 0.91 -11.91 -15.34
C PHE A 43 1.96 -12.96 -15.70
N VAL A 44 3.13 -13.01 -15.06
CA VAL A 44 4.12 -14.05 -15.35
C VAL A 44 3.63 -15.43 -14.91
N VAL A 45 3.00 -15.53 -13.74
CA VAL A 45 2.52 -16.80 -13.18
C VAL A 45 1.29 -17.32 -13.94
N CYS A 46 0.31 -16.46 -14.21
CA CYS A 46 -0.95 -16.83 -14.86
C CYS A 46 -0.93 -16.65 -16.38
N GLY A 47 0.00 -15.85 -16.91
CA GLY A 47 0.04 -15.46 -18.32
C GLY A 47 0.31 -16.63 -19.25
N GLY A 48 1.08 -17.63 -18.82
CA GLY A 48 1.27 -18.85 -19.60
C GLY A 48 -0.07 -19.51 -19.97
N VAL A 49 -0.99 -19.58 -19.00
CA VAL A 49 -2.35 -20.13 -19.22
C VAL A 49 -3.17 -19.23 -20.14
N LEU A 50 -3.12 -17.91 -19.94
CA LEU A 50 -3.84 -16.96 -20.81
C LEU A 50 -3.33 -17.01 -22.26
N PHE A 51 -2.02 -17.04 -22.46
CA PHE A 51 -1.42 -17.14 -23.79
C PHE A 51 -1.73 -18.49 -24.44
N GLU A 52 -1.74 -19.58 -23.68
CA GLU A 52 -2.09 -20.90 -24.19
C GLU A 52 -3.56 -20.98 -24.59
N LEU A 53 -4.48 -20.42 -23.80
CA LEU A 53 -5.90 -20.33 -24.16
C LEU A 53 -6.12 -19.45 -25.40
N ILE A 54 -5.44 -18.30 -25.49
CA ILE A 54 -5.50 -17.43 -26.67
C ILE A 54 -4.98 -18.17 -27.89
N ARG A 55 -3.86 -18.90 -27.76
CA ARG A 55 -3.34 -19.75 -28.83
C ARG A 55 -4.39 -20.76 -29.26
N ILE A 56 -4.94 -21.57 -28.35
CA ILE A 56 -5.94 -22.59 -28.69
C ILE A 56 -7.18 -22.00 -29.39
N MET A 57 -7.61 -20.79 -29.01
CA MET A 57 -8.80 -20.17 -29.60
C MET A 57 -8.56 -19.44 -30.92
N PHE A 58 -7.37 -18.89 -31.16
CA PHE A 58 -7.10 -17.97 -32.28
C PHE A 58 -5.97 -18.42 -33.22
N LEU A 59 -5.23 -19.49 -32.90
CA LEU A 59 -4.08 -19.99 -33.66
C LEU A 59 -4.15 -21.51 -33.85
#